data_AF-A0A920KNK1-F1
#
_entry.id   AF-A0A920KNK1-F1
#
_cell.length_a   1.000
_cell.length_b   1.000
_cell.length_c   1.000
_cell.angle_alpha   90.00
_cell.angle_beta   90.00
_cell.angle_gamma   90.00
#
_symmetry.space_group_name_H-M   'P 1'
#
loop_
_entity.id
_entity.type
_entity.pdbx_description
1 polymer ?
#
loop_
_entity_poly.entity_id
_entity_poly.type
_entity_poly.pdbx_seq_one_letter_code
_entity_poly.pdbx_strand_id
1 'polypeptide(L)'
;MDIADRSQLPSQYYRGFNFLLDGEEEDAVDAFTEALAVNEETLDTHIALGSVLRKRGEVDRAIRIHQNLLKRPQLSAVQLHQVHLELARDFIAAGLHDRAEQLLVDLAAQSTEFMATAQRHLLDVYEAQRDWQSAEDIAAQLISRADAEGLSATGHGQPVHSFVAIICASKQSLRSSAARMPSR
;
A
#
# COMPACT_ATOMS: atom_id res chain seq x y z
N MET A 1 -32.12 6.70 -36.73
CA MET A 1 -32.48 6.76 -35.29
C MET A 1 -32.39 5.33 -34.83
N ASP A 2 -31.16 4.90 -34.59
CA ASP A 2 -30.79 3.49 -34.52
C ASP A 2 -30.77 3.03 -33.07
N ILE A 3 -31.78 2.22 -32.73
CA ILE A 3 -31.91 1.53 -31.45
C ILE A 3 -31.13 0.22 -31.57
N ALA A 4 -29.80 0.29 -31.58
CA ALA A 4 -28.96 -0.90 -31.66
C ALA A 4 -27.55 -0.65 -31.10
N ASP A 5 -27.45 -0.13 -29.87
CA ASP A 5 -26.34 -0.47 -29.01
C ASP A 5 -26.90 -1.18 -27.78
N ARG A 6 -27.33 -2.43 -27.99
CA ARG A 6 -27.67 -3.34 -26.91
C ARG A 6 -26.34 -3.83 -26.38
N SER A 7 -25.67 -2.98 -25.60
CA SER A 7 -24.39 -3.26 -24.96
C SER A 7 -24.47 -4.63 -24.29
N GLN A 8 -23.82 -5.62 -24.90
CA GLN A 8 -23.72 -6.95 -24.31
C GLN A 8 -22.93 -6.76 -23.02
N LEU A 9 -23.63 -6.87 -21.90
CA LEU A 9 -23.02 -6.75 -20.59
C LEU A 9 -21.86 -7.76 -20.52
N PRO A 10 -20.67 -7.36 -20.03
CA PRO A 10 -19.53 -8.25 -19.93
C PRO A 10 -19.93 -9.57 -19.28
N SER A 11 -19.37 -10.70 -19.72
CA SER A 11 -19.74 -12.04 -19.21
C SER A 11 -19.69 -12.14 -17.68
N GLN A 12 -18.79 -11.38 -17.06
CA GLN A 12 -18.65 -11.29 -15.61
C GLN A 12 -19.85 -10.61 -14.92
N TYR A 13 -20.57 -9.74 -15.62
CA TYR A 13 -21.79 -9.11 -15.10
C TYR A 13 -22.90 -10.15 -14.88
N TYR A 14 -23.08 -11.06 -15.84
CA TYR A 14 -24.03 -12.17 -15.70
C TYR A 14 -23.60 -13.15 -14.61
N ARG A 15 -22.29 -13.33 -14.45
CA ARG A 15 -21.73 -14.18 -13.39
C ARG A 15 -21.97 -13.59 -12.00
N GLY A 16 -21.82 -12.27 -11.84
CA GLY A 16 -22.16 -11.59 -10.59
C GLY A 16 -23.63 -11.72 -10.22
N PHE A 17 -24.52 -11.69 -11.22
CA PHE A 17 -25.94 -11.96 -11.01
C PHE A 17 -26.22 -13.39 -10.56
N ASN A 18 -25.58 -14.39 -11.15
CA ASN A 18 -25.75 -15.79 -10.72
C ASN A 18 -25.33 -15.97 -9.25
N PHE A 19 -24.19 -15.38 -8.87
CA PHE A 19 -23.74 -15.41 -7.47
C PHE A 19 -24.75 -14.76 -6.52
N LEU A 20 -25.37 -13.63 -6.87
CA LEU A 20 -26.45 -13.06 -6.06
C LEU A 20 -27.67 -13.98 -5.93
N LEU A 21 -28.04 -14.69 -7.01
CA LEU A 21 -29.17 -15.62 -7.00
C LEU A 21 -28.89 -16.83 -6.11
N ASP A 22 -27.63 -17.25 -6.03
CA ASP A 22 -27.18 -18.37 -5.21
C ASP A 22 -26.87 -17.96 -3.76
N GLY A 23 -26.99 -16.66 -3.42
CA GLY A 23 -26.71 -16.11 -2.08
C GLY A 23 -25.23 -15.89 -1.79
N GLU A 24 -24.37 -15.99 -2.81
CA GLU A 24 -22.92 -15.83 -2.75
C GLU A 24 -22.55 -14.35 -2.97
N GLU A 25 -22.90 -13.49 -2.01
CA GLU A 25 -22.70 -12.03 -2.13
C GLU A 25 -21.23 -11.62 -2.34
N GLU A 26 -20.27 -12.36 -1.75
CA GLU A 26 -18.84 -12.07 -1.94
C GLU A 26 -18.39 -12.33 -3.38
N ASP A 27 -18.75 -13.49 -3.94
CA ASP A 27 -18.39 -13.86 -5.31
C ASP A 27 -19.11 -12.96 -6.33
N ALA A 28 -20.32 -12.50 -5.99
CA ALA A 28 -21.05 -11.51 -6.78
C ALA A 28 -20.31 -10.18 -6.87
N VAL A 29 -19.81 -9.66 -5.74
CA VAL A 29 -19.00 -8.44 -5.69
C VAL A 29 -17.75 -8.60 -6.55
N ASP A 30 -17.08 -9.75 -6.48
CA ASP A 30 -15.87 -10.00 -7.25
C ASP A 30 -16.17 -10.03 -8.75
N ALA A 31 -17.22 -10.74 -9.16
CA ALA A 31 -17.64 -10.80 -10.56
C ALA A 31 -18.13 -9.44 -11.10
N PHE A 32 -18.82 -8.63 -10.29
CA PHE A 32 -19.19 -7.27 -10.68
C PHE A 32 -17.99 -6.33 -10.75
N THR A 33 -17.01 -6.51 -9.86
CA THR A 33 -15.76 -5.74 -9.91
C THR A 33 -14.94 -6.10 -11.14
N GLU A 34 -14.94 -7.38 -11.56
CA GLU A 34 -14.35 -7.80 -12.83
C GLU A 34 -15.12 -7.27 -14.04
N ALA A 35 -16.46 -7.23 -13.95
CA ALA A 35 -17.35 -6.74 -14.99
C ALA A 35 -17.23 -5.22 -15.22
N LEU A 36 -16.95 -4.46 -14.18
CA LEU A 36 -16.52 -3.06 -14.31
C LEU A 36 -15.19 -3.07 -15.08
N ALA A 37 -15.24 -2.58 -16.30
CA ALA A 37 -14.07 -2.45 -17.13
C ALA A 37 -13.12 -1.41 -16.51
N VAL A 38 -12.19 -1.85 -15.66
CA VAL A 38 -10.96 -1.12 -15.34
C VAL A 38 -10.29 -0.77 -16.66
N ASN A 39 -10.34 0.52 -16.97
CA ASN A 39 -9.62 1.25 -17.99
C ASN A 39 -8.93 2.44 -17.31
N GLU A 40 -8.10 3.19 -18.03
CA GLU A 40 -7.41 4.36 -17.46
C GLU A 40 -8.39 5.35 -16.79
N GLU A 41 -9.59 5.51 -17.34
CA GLU A 41 -10.62 6.42 -16.84
C GLU A 41 -11.24 5.98 -15.50
N THR A 42 -11.24 4.69 -15.20
CA THR A 42 -11.88 4.12 -14.00
C THR A 42 -10.88 3.75 -12.91
N LEU A 43 -9.57 3.80 -13.18
CA LEU A 43 -8.51 3.47 -12.23
C LEU A 43 -8.69 4.18 -10.88
N ASP A 44 -8.87 5.50 -10.91
CA ASP A 44 -9.02 6.32 -9.70
C ASP A 44 -10.23 5.89 -8.86
N THR A 45 -11.30 5.44 -9.52
CA THR A 45 -12.50 4.93 -8.83
C THR A 45 -12.20 3.64 -8.09
N HIS A 46 -11.47 2.71 -8.71
CA HIS A 46 -11.08 1.46 -8.05
C HIS A 46 -10.10 1.71 -6.89
N ILE A 47 -9.15 2.64 -7.05
CA ILE A 47 -8.24 3.05 -5.98
C ILE A 47 -9.02 3.64 -4.79
N ALA A 48 -9.97 4.55 -5.08
CA ALA A 48 -10.81 5.15 -4.06
C ALA A 48 -11.66 4.08 -3.32
N LEU A 49 -12.22 3.12 -4.06
CA LEU A 49 -13.00 2.03 -3.50
C LEU A 49 -12.16 1.13 -2.58
N GLY A 50 -10.97 0.71 -3.02
CA GLY A 50 -10.05 -0.08 -2.20
C GLY A 50 -9.65 0.67 -0.92
N SER A 51 -9.35 1.96 -1.03
CA SER A 51 -9.05 2.82 0.13
C SER A 51 -10.21 2.91 1.13
N VAL A 52 -11.46 3.00 0.65
CA VAL A 52 -12.66 3.01 1.52
C VAL A 52 -12.84 1.66 2.22
N LEU A 53 -12.68 0.55 1.51
CA LEU A 53 -12.80 -0.80 2.09
C LEU A 53 -11.74 -1.06 3.15
N ARG A 54 -10.47 -0.70 2.87
CA ARG A 54 -9.38 -0.78 3.85
C ARG A 54 -9.71 -0.01 5.13
N LYS A 55 -10.24 1.22 5.03
CA LYS A 55 -10.65 2.03 6.19
C LYS A 55 -11.81 1.43 6.98
N ARG A 56 -12.66 0.61 6.36
CA ARG A 56 -13.76 -0.12 7.03
C ARG A 56 -13.31 -1.42 7.68
N GLY A 57 -12.04 -1.81 7.52
CA GLY A 57 -11.52 -3.10 7.97
C GLY A 57 -11.78 -4.24 6.98
N GLU A 58 -12.36 -3.95 5.81
CA GLU A 58 -12.60 -4.92 4.73
C GLU A 58 -11.34 -5.10 3.87
N VAL A 59 -10.22 -5.40 4.54
CA VAL A 59 -8.88 -5.35 3.93
C VAL A 59 -8.71 -6.40 2.83
N ASP A 60 -9.25 -7.60 3.01
CA ASP A 60 -9.17 -8.66 1.99
C ASP A 60 -9.82 -8.24 0.66
N ARG A 61 -10.93 -7.51 0.74
CA ARG A 61 -11.61 -6.97 -0.46
C ARG A 61 -10.77 -5.89 -1.13
N ALA A 62 -10.13 -5.00 -0.34
CA ALA A 62 -9.22 -3.99 -0.87
C ALA A 62 -8.04 -4.62 -1.64
N ILE A 63 -7.42 -5.67 -1.06
CA ILE A 63 -6.34 -6.45 -1.69
C ILE A 63 -6.81 -7.00 -3.04
N ARG A 64 -7.99 -7.65 -3.09
CA ARG A 64 -8.52 -8.24 -4.33
C ARG A 64 -8.70 -7.17 -5.41
N ILE A 65 -9.27 -6.02 -5.07
CA ILE A 65 -9.47 -4.91 -6.02
C ILE A 65 -8.13 -4.45 -6.61
N HIS A 66 -7.14 -4.12 -5.78
CA HIS A 66 -5.86 -3.62 -6.27
C HIS A 66 -5.05 -4.69 -7.00
N GLN A 67 -5.12 -5.96 -6.61
CA GLN A 67 -4.53 -7.06 -7.39
C GLN A 67 -5.19 -7.22 -8.77
N ASN A 68 -6.50 -7.03 -8.87
CA ASN A 68 -7.21 -7.10 -10.14
C ASN A 68 -6.84 -5.95 -11.09
N LEU A 69 -6.44 -4.79 -10.56
CA LEU A 69 -5.88 -3.70 -11.36
C LEU A 69 -4.56 -4.11 -12.04
N LEU A 70 -3.68 -4.83 -11.32
CA LEU A 70 -2.37 -5.25 -11.83
C LEU A 70 -2.44 -6.32 -12.93
N LYS A 71 -3.55 -7.06 -13.03
CA LYS A 71 -3.73 -8.10 -14.06
C LYS A 71 -4.04 -7.53 -15.45
N ARG A 72 -4.24 -6.22 -15.59
CA ARG A 72 -4.73 -5.61 -16.84
C ARG A 72 -3.62 -4.84 -17.58
N PRO A 73 -3.44 -5.09 -18.90
CA PRO A 73 -2.25 -4.66 -19.64
C PRO A 73 -2.25 -3.19 -20.14
N GLN A 74 -3.01 -2.28 -19.52
CA GLN A 74 -3.21 -0.90 -20.01
C GLN A 74 -2.84 0.19 -19.01
N LEU A 75 -2.01 -0.10 -18.00
CA LEU A 75 -1.58 0.91 -17.02
C LEU A 75 -0.22 1.49 -17.42
N SER A 76 -0.11 2.83 -17.38
CA SER A 76 1.18 3.51 -17.47
C SER A 76 2.07 3.16 -16.26
N ALA A 77 3.38 3.37 -16.38
CA ALA A 77 4.31 3.08 -15.28
C ALA A 77 3.95 3.82 -13.97
N VAL A 78 3.53 5.08 -14.08
CA VAL A 78 3.11 5.88 -12.91
C VAL A 78 1.86 5.29 -12.26
N GLN A 79 0.88 4.85 -13.05
CA GLN A 79 -0.34 4.21 -12.55
C GLN A 79 -0.03 2.85 -11.92
N LEU A 80 0.85 2.04 -12.51
CA LEU A 80 1.30 0.78 -11.92
C LEU A 80 1.96 1.01 -10.55
N HIS A 81 2.83 2.02 -10.44
CA HIS A 81 3.45 2.39 -9.18
C HIS A 81 2.43 2.85 -8.13
N GLN A 82 1.40 3.60 -8.54
CA GLN A 82 0.30 4.01 -7.67
C GLN A 82 -0.50 2.79 -7.16
N VAL A 83 -0.80 1.83 -8.03
CA VAL A 83 -1.49 0.59 -7.64
C VAL A 83 -0.62 -0.26 -6.71
N HIS A 84 0.68 -0.38 -6.97
CA HIS A 84 1.62 -1.06 -6.06
C HIS A 84 1.64 -0.40 -4.67
N LEU A 85 1.64 0.93 -4.60
CA LEU A 85 1.59 1.66 -3.34
C LEU A 85 0.31 1.36 -2.57
N GLU A 86 -0.84 1.37 -3.23
CA GLU A 86 -2.12 1.08 -2.60
C GLU A 86 -2.24 -0.38 -2.14
N LEU A 87 -1.74 -1.33 -2.94
CA LEU A 87 -1.70 -2.74 -2.55
C LEU A 87 -0.77 -2.97 -1.36
N ALA A 88 0.39 -2.29 -1.30
CA ALA A 88 1.27 -2.34 -0.14
C ALA A 88 0.59 -1.81 1.13
N ARG A 89 -0.19 -0.72 1.03
CA ARG A 89 -1.00 -0.20 2.15
C ARG A 89 -2.04 -1.20 2.63
N ASP A 90 -2.65 -1.96 1.72
CA ASP A 90 -3.56 -3.04 2.10
C ASP A 90 -2.84 -4.17 2.83
N PHE A 91 -1.67 -4.59 2.35
CA PHE A 91 -0.86 -5.60 3.04
C PHE A 91 -0.42 -5.16 4.43
N ILE A 92 -0.05 -3.89 4.62
CA ILE A 92 0.23 -3.33 5.95
C ILE A 92 -1.01 -3.43 6.84
N ALA A 93 -2.18 -3.02 6.35
CA ALA A 93 -3.42 -3.09 7.10
C ALA A 93 -3.83 -4.53 7.47
N ALA A 94 -3.44 -5.52 6.65
CA ALA A 94 -3.66 -6.94 6.91
C ALA A 94 -2.58 -7.58 7.81
N GLY A 95 -1.53 -6.84 8.19
CA GLY A 95 -0.38 -7.38 8.92
C GLY A 95 0.54 -8.28 8.08
N LEU A 96 0.38 -8.27 6.75
CA LEU A 96 1.18 -9.05 5.79
C LEU A 96 2.48 -8.29 5.45
N HIS A 97 3.29 -8.04 6.47
CA HIS A 97 4.48 -7.17 6.40
C HIS A 97 5.48 -7.62 5.33
N ASP A 98 5.77 -8.91 5.20
CA ASP A 98 6.74 -9.43 4.23
C ASP A 98 6.33 -9.11 2.77
N ARG A 99 5.03 -9.16 2.48
CA ARG A 99 4.50 -8.84 1.14
C ARG A 99 4.50 -7.33 0.88
N ALA A 100 4.18 -6.55 1.91
CA ALA A 100 4.26 -5.09 1.83
C ALA A 100 5.70 -4.64 1.56
N GLU A 101 6.67 -5.19 2.31
CA GLU A 101 8.09 -4.90 2.19
C GLU A 101 8.60 -5.11 0.77
N GLN A 102 8.34 -6.29 0.19
CA GLN A 102 8.74 -6.60 -1.19
C GLN A 102 8.26 -5.56 -2.19
N LEU A 103 6.96 -5.23 -2.16
CA LEU A 103 6.39 -4.23 -3.07
C LEU A 103 6.98 -2.83 -2.84
N LEU A 104 7.21 -2.44 -1.59
CA LEU A 104 7.71 -1.11 -1.25
C LEU A 104 9.20 -0.94 -1.60
N VAL A 105 10.01 -1.97 -1.42
CA VAL A 105 11.43 -1.97 -1.84
C VAL A 105 11.52 -1.79 -3.35
N ASP A 106 10.76 -2.59 -4.11
CA ASP A 106 10.72 -2.48 -5.56
C ASP A 106 10.24 -1.09 -6.01
N LEU A 107 9.17 -0.59 -5.39
CA LEU A 107 8.62 0.73 -5.68
C LEU A 107 9.61 1.86 -5.38
N ALA A 108 10.34 1.77 -4.27
CA ALA A 108 11.35 2.75 -3.89
C ALA A 108 12.53 2.77 -4.87
N ALA A 109 12.89 1.62 -5.44
CA ALA A 109 13.95 1.51 -6.44
C ALA A 109 13.52 1.99 -7.84
N GLN A 110 12.24 1.80 -8.20
CA GLN A 110 11.75 2.01 -9.57
C GLN A 110 11.10 3.37 -9.80
N SER A 111 10.60 4.03 -8.75
CA SER A 111 9.84 5.28 -8.87
C SER A 111 10.44 6.42 -8.05
N THR A 112 10.94 7.47 -8.72
CA THR A 112 11.40 8.69 -8.04
C THR A 112 10.28 9.46 -7.33
N GLU A 113 9.07 9.44 -7.90
CA GLU A 113 7.87 10.10 -7.39
C GLU A 113 7.34 9.42 -6.12
N PHE A 114 7.22 8.09 -6.14
CA PHE A 114 6.69 7.33 -5.02
C PHE A 114 7.75 6.91 -4.00
N MET A 115 9.05 7.04 -4.31
CA MET A 115 10.17 6.58 -3.46
C MET A 115 10.07 7.07 -2.01
N ALA A 116 9.87 8.37 -1.77
CA ALA A 116 9.82 8.89 -0.41
C ALA A 116 8.62 8.34 0.37
N THR A 117 7.48 8.15 -0.29
CA THR A 117 6.27 7.59 0.33
C THR A 117 6.45 6.10 0.61
N ALA A 118 7.07 5.35 -0.31
CA ALA A 118 7.39 3.95 -0.12
C ALA A 118 8.37 3.74 1.04
N GLN A 119 9.42 4.55 1.13
CA GLN A 119 10.38 4.54 2.24
C GLN A 119 9.73 4.83 3.60
N ARG A 120 8.77 5.77 3.67
CA ARG A 120 8.02 6.01 4.92
C ARG A 120 7.23 4.78 5.36
N HIS A 121 6.55 4.10 4.43
CA HIS A 121 5.85 2.86 4.75
C HIS A 121 6.80 1.70 5.09
N LEU A 122 7.99 1.63 4.47
CA LEU A 122 9.02 0.66 4.87
C LEU A 122 9.47 0.88 6.31
N LEU A 123 9.59 2.14 6.73
CA LEU A 123 9.91 2.45 8.12
C LEU A 123 8.84 1.88 9.08
N ASP A 124 7.55 2.13 8.78
CA ASP A 124 6.44 1.58 9.56
C ASP A 124 6.48 0.04 9.62
N VAL A 125 6.78 -0.60 8.48
CA VAL A 125 6.88 -2.07 8.35
C VAL A 125 8.04 -2.62 9.18
N TYR A 126 9.24 -2.05 9.06
CA TYR A 126 10.42 -2.51 9.80
C TYR A 126 10.27 -2.29 11.30
N GLU A 127 9.62 -1.19 11.73
CA GLU A 127 9.28 -0.99 13.14
C GLU A 127 8.32 -2.06 13.65
N ALA A 128 7.27 -2.39 12.88
CA ALA A 128 6.31 -3.43 13.23
C ALA A 128 6.96 -4.82 13.33
N GLN A 129 7.93 -5.12 12.45
CA GLN A 129 8.74 -6.34 12.49
C GLN A 129 9.85 -6.31 13.55
N ARG A 130 10.15 -5.15 14.16
CA ARG A 130 11.31 -4.89 15.05
C ARG A 130 12.66 -5.05 14.36
N ASP A 131 12.73 -4.84 13.05
CA ASP A 131 13.98 -4.75 12.31
C ASP A 131 14.57 -3.34 12.43
N TRP A 132 15.24 -3.10 13.54
CA TRP A 132 15.84 -1.80 13.86
C TRP A 132 17.04 -1.44 13.00
N GLN A 133 17.61 -2.38 12.26
CA GLN A 133 18.76 -2.10 11.40
C GLN A 133 18.26 -1.50 10.10
N SER A 134 17.34 -2.20 9.43
CA SER A 134 16.71 -1.73 8.20
C SER A 134 15.94 -0.40 8.41
N ALA A 135 15.27 -0.24 9.56
CA ALA A 135 14.61 1.02 9.92
C ALA A 135 15.59 2.21 10.02
N GLU A 136 16.78 2.01 10.59
CA GLU A 136 17.80 3.07 10.69
C GLU A 136 18.33 3.46 9.31
N ASP A 137 18.58 2.48 8.45
CA ASP A 137 19.09 2.70 7.09
C ASP A 137 18.09 3.50 6.25
N ILE A 138 16.79 3.16 6.31
CA ILE A 138 15.72 3.90 5.62
C ILE A 138 15.57 5.31 6.20
N ALA A 139 15.63 5.46 7.53
CA ALA A 139 15.55 6.76 8.16
C ALA A 139 16.69 7.71 7.75
N ALA A 140 17.92 7.18 7.67
CA ALA A 140 19.08 7.94 7.20
C ALA A 140 18.91 8.40 5.73
N GLN A 141 18.39 7.52 4.87
CA GLN A 141 18.06 7.87 3.48
C GLN A 141 17.03 9.00 3.40
N LEU A 142 15.95 8.91 4.19
CA LEU A 142 14.89 9.95 4.22
C LEU A 142 15.41 11.31 4.71
N ILE A 143 16.26 11.34 5.73
CA ILE A 143 16.88 12.58 6.23
C ILE A 143 17.78 13.19 5.16
N SER A 144 18.69 12.38 4.59
CA SER A 144 19.63 12.87 3.57
C SER A 144 18.92 13.46 2.35
N ARG A 145 17.77 12.89 1.98
CA ARG A 145 16.92 13.42 0.92
C ARG A 145 16.24 14.73 1.31
N ALA A 146 15.69 14.82 2.52
CA ALA A 146 15.03 16.04 3.00
C ALA A 146 15.99 17.23 3.06
N ASP A 147 17.24 16.97 3.46
CA ASP A 147 18.32 17.97 3.47
C ASP A 147 18.69 18.41 2.04
N ALA A 148 18.78 17.47 1.10
CA ALA A 148 19.08 17.76 -0.31
C ALA A 148 17.96 18.54 -1.02
N GLU A 149 16.70 18.28 -0.65
CA GLU A 149 15.52 19.00 -1.18
C GLU A 149 15.30 20.36 -0.48
N GLY A 150 16.09 20.71 0.54
CA GLY A 150 16.00 21.98 1.25
C GLY A 150 14.75 22.14 2.11
N LEU A 151 14.09 21.04 2.50
CA LEU A 151 12.89 21.05 3.36
C LEU A 151 13.21 21.26 4.85
N SER A 152 14.47 21.51 5.21
CA SER A 152 14.84 21.84 6.57
C SER A 152 14.48 23.29 6.91
N ALA A 153 13.49 23.45 7.79
CA ALA A 153 13.09 24.70 8.46
C ALA A 153 12.12 25.64 7.73
N THR A 154 10.84 25.25 7.66
CA THR A 154 9.67 26.06 8.11
C THR A 154 8.39 25.37 7.62
N GLY A 155 7.66 24.70 8.51
CA GLY A 155 6.36 24.14 8.16
C GLY A 155 5.85 23.21 9.23
N HIS A 156 4.70 23.55 9.81
CA HIS A 156 4.04 22.81 10.87
C HIS A 156 3.61 21.41 10.39
N GLY A 157 4.50 20.43 10.56
CA GLY A 157 4.25 19.02 10.32
C GLY A 157 5.44 18.19 10.78
N GLN A 158 5.57 17.96 12.10
CA GLN A 158 6.45 16.91 12.62
C GLN A 158 5.74 15.54 12.46
N PRO A 159 6.43 14.39 12.29
CA PRO A 159 7.84 14.16 12.63
C PRO A 159 8.58 13.07 11.80
N VAL A 160 9.62 13.41 11.03
CA VAL A 160 10.68 12.43 10.73
C VAL A 160 11.74 12.45 11.86
N HIS A 161 12.03 13.65 12.39
CA HIS A 161 12.95 13.82 13.52
C HIS A 161 12.46 13.21 14.84
N SER A 162 11.16 13.20 15.13
CA SER A 162 10.66 12.55 16.36
C SER A 162 10.67 11.03 16.25
N PHE A 163 10.49 10.45 15.06
CA PHE A 163 10.52 8.99 14.85
C PHE A 163 11.94 8.43 14.99
N VAL A 164 12.94 9.08 14.38
CA VAL A 164 14.35 8.71 14.54
C VAL A 164 14.82 8.88 15.99
N ALA A 165 14.36 9.92 16.68
CA ALA A 165 14.64 10.09 18.11
C ALA A 165 14.06 8.95 18.96
N ILE A 166 12.88 8.43 18.63
CA ILE A 166 12.25 7.28 19.32
C ILE A 166 13.02 5.98 19.04
N ILE A 167 13.42 5.73 17.78
CA ILE A 167 14.21 4.54 17.41
C ILE A 167 15.59 4.58 18.11
N CYS A 168 16.27 5.72 18.10
CA CYS A 168 17.55 5.91 18.79
C CYS A 168 17.42 5.73 20.32
N ALA A 169 16.39 6.32 20.94
CA ALA A 169 16.13 6.17 22.38
C ALA A 169 15.85 4.71 22.77
N SER A 170 15.16 3.96 21.91
CA SER A 170 14.81 2.55 22.14
C SER A 170 16.04 1.63 22.06
N LYS A 171 16.97 1.86 21.11
CA LYS A 171 18.27 1.15 21.07
C LYS A 171 19.10 1.39 22.33
N GLN A 172 19.07 2.61 22.90
CA GLN A 172 19.85 2.97 24.08
C GLN A 172 19.31 2.31 25.37
N SER A 173 17.99 2.13 25.46
CA SER A 173 17.32 1.39 26.55
C SER A 173 17.61 -0.12 26.51
N LEU A 174 17.61 -0.74 25.32
CA LEU A 174 17.91 -2.17 25.18
C LEU A 174 19.39 -2.50 25.40
N ARG A 175 20.31 -1.65 24.94
CA ARG A 175 21.76 -1.80 25.18
C ARG A 175 22.12 -1.67 26.67
N SER A 176 21.44 -0.80 27.42
CA SER A 176 21.67 -0.62 28.85
C SER A 176 21.06 -1.75 29.72
N SER A 177 19.99 -2.40 29.25
CA SER A 177 19.39 -3.57 29.90
C SER A 177 20.23 -4.85 29.71
N ALA A 178 20.77 -5.07 28.50
CA ALA A 178 21.64 -6.21 28.19
C ALA A 178 22.99 -6.17 28.94
N ALA A 179 23.50 -4.97 29.26
CA ALA A 179 24.75 -4.81 30.02
C ALA A 179 24.60 -5.07 31.54
N ARG A 180 23.38 -5.34 32.05
CA ARG A 180 23.09 -5.44 33.49
C ARG A 180 22.84 -6.86 33.98
N MET A 181 23.02 -7.89 33.14
CA MET A 181 22.98 -9.29 33.59
C MET A 181 24.37 -9.73 34.10
N PRO A 182 24.54 -10.10 35.38
CA PRO A 182 25.79 -10.65 35.88
C PRO A 182 25.97 -12.07 35.33
N SER A 183 27.14 -12.35 34.76
CA SER A 183 27.58 -13.68 34.37
C SER A 183 27.56 -14.61 35.60
N ARG A 184 26.71 -15.64 35.55
CA ARG A 184 26.73 -16.76 36.49
C ARG A 184 27.83 -17.74 36.12
#